data_AF-A0A5P9BD69-F1
#
_entry.id   AF-A0A5P9BD69-F1
#
_cell.length_a   1.000
_cell.length_b   1.000
_cell.length_c   1.000
_cell.angle_alpha   90.00
_cell.angle_beta   90.00
_cell.angle_gamma   90.00
#
_symmetry.space_group_name_H-M   'P 1'
#
loop_
_entity.id
_entity.type
_entity.pdbx_description
1 polymer ?
#
loop_
_entity_poly.entity_id
_entity_poly.type
_entity_poly.pdbx_seq_one_letter_code
_entity_poly.pdbx_strand_id
1 'polypeptide(L)'
;MYLVLYCHNIGSTDFSFFETEDFDPDEGYLVRGKWPNEKAFRDYLKTEFGDMSDYKVIDLIAQGAQAETLDAKALADLAEQL
;
A
#
# COMPACT_ATOMS: atom_id res chain seq x y z
N MET A 1 -6.04 11.17 3.66
CA MET A 1 -4.86 10.34 3.92
C MET A 1 -4.72 9.32 2.79
N TYR A 2 -3.50 8.92 2.46
CA TYR A 2 -3.23 7.88 1.46
C TYR A 2 -2.90 6.56 2.15
N LEU A 3 -3.34 5.46 1.54
CA LEU A 3 -2.93 4.11 1.92
C LEU A 3 -2.41 3.39 0.67
N VAL A 4 -1.10 3.19 0.60
CA VAL A 4 -0.43 2.56 -0.53
C VAL A 4 -0.19 1.09 -0.24
N LEU A 5 -0.63 0.20 -1.13
CA LEU A 5 -0.55 -1.24 -0.94
C LEU A 5 0.47 -1.87 -1.88
N TYR A 6 1.38 -2.68 -1.34
CA TYR A 6 2.45 -3.31 -2.10
C TYR A 6 2.42 -4.83 -1.97
N CYS A 7 2.86 -5.49 -3.04
CA CYS A 7 3.30 -6.88 -2.99
C CYS A 7 4.72 -6.94 -3.54
N HIS A 8 5.69 -7.39 -2.75
CA HIS A 8 7.10 -7.33 -3.12
C HIS A 8 7.49 -8.34 -4.21
N ASN A 9 6.60 -9.29 -4.53
CA ASN A 9 6.75 -10.20 -5.67
C ASN A 9 5.38 -10.83 -6.02
N ILE A 10 5.00 -10.86 -7.31
CA ILE A 10 3.69 -11.36 -7.73
C ILE A 10 3.56 -12.85 -7.38
N GLY A 11 2.48 -13.20 -6.68
CA GLY A 11 2.24 -14.57 -6.17
C GLY A 11 3.00 -14.89 -4.88
N SER A 12 3.69 -13.91 -4.27
CA SER A 12 4.35 -14.04 -2.98
C SER A 12 3.39 -13.83 -1.81
N THR A 13 3.86 -14.20 -0.64
CA THR A 13 3.22 -13.92 0.65
C THR A 13 3.73 -12.63 1.29
N ASP A 14 4.56 -11.84 0.59
CA ASP A 14 5.22 -10.64 1.11
C ASP A 14 4.48 -9.37 0.70
N PHE A 15 3.82 -8.74 1.65
CA PHE A 15 3.03 -7.53 1.42
C PHE A 15 3.48 -6.42 2.35
N SER A 16 3.21 -5.19 1.96
CA SER A 16 3.29 -4.05 2.86
C SER A 16 2.19 -3.05 2.56
N PHE A 17 1.86 -2.24 3.57
CA PHE A 17 1.10 -1.02 3.37
C PHE A 17 1.92 0.17 3.87
N PHE A 18 1.67 1.33 3.27
CA PHE A 18 2.23 2.60 3.67
C PHE A 18 1.10 3.62 3.82
N GLU A 19 0.82 4.03 5.05
CA GLU A 19 -0.09 5.12 5.38
C GLU A 19 0.67 6.44 5.43
N THR A 20 0.21 7.46 4.71
CA THR A 20 0.94 8.72 4.56
C THR A 20 0.02 9.88 4.16
N GLU A 21 0.39 11.12 4.49
CA GLU A 21 -0.32 12.32 4.03
C GLU A 21 0.23 12.87 2.71
N ASP A 22 1.54 12.76 2.48
CA ASP A 22 2.27 13.41 1.38
C ASP A 22 3.31 12.53 0.69
N PHE A 23 3.33 11.23 1.03
CA PHE A 23 4.29 10.23 0.55
C PHE A 23 5.72 10.39 1.07
N ASP A 24 5.93 11.17 2.15
CA ASP A 24 7.22 11.22 2.83
C ASP A 24 7.46 9.91 3.65
N PRO A 25 8.48 9.11 3.29
CA PRO A 25 8.78 7.85 3.97
C PRO A 25 9.27 8.02 5.42
N ASP A 26 9.74 9.21 5.81
CA ASP A 26 10.19 9.50 7.17
C ASP A 26 9.02 9.88 8.11
N GLU A 27 7.92 10.39 7.55
CA GLU A 27 6.74 10.81 8.32
C GLU A 27 5.59 9.80 8.31
N GLY A 28 5.55 8.89 7.33
CA GLY A 28 4.47 7.91 7.20
C GLY A 28 4.63 6.64 8.06
N TYR A 29 3.58 5.83 8.08
CA TYR A 29 3.53 4.55 8.78
C TYR A 29 3.61 3.37 7.80
N LEU A 30 4.74 2.66 7.83
CA LEU A 30 5.01 1.51 6.97
C LEU A 30 5.00 0.20 7.78
N VAL A 31 4.21 -0.78 7.33
CA VAL A 31 4.28 -2.15 7.85
C VAL A 31 4.50 -3.12 6.71
N ARG A 32 5.52 -3.98 6.87
CA ARG A 32 5.80 -5.10 5.98
C ARG A 32 5.69 -6.41 6.74
N GLY A 33 5.07 -7.40 6.13
CA GLY A 33 4.79 -8.68 6.76
C GLY A 33 4.50 -9.80 5.77
N LYS A 34 4.28 -11.00 6.32
CA LYS A 34 3.92 -12.17 5.52
C LYS A 34 2.45 -12.54 5.73
N TRP A 35 1.67 -12.54 4.64
CA TRP A 35 0.29 -13.00 4.62
C TRP A 35 0.13 -14.14 3.61
N PRO A 36 -0.71 -15.15 3.89
CA PRO A 36 -0.82 -16.34 3.05
C PRO A 36 -1.33 -16.04 1.62
N ASN A 37 -2.02 -14.93 1.42
CA ASN A 37 -2.45 -14.42 0.12
C ASN A 37 -2.94 -12.96 0.24
N GLU A 38 -3.25 -12.34 -0.90
CA GLU A 38 -3.78 -10.98 -0.97
C GLU A 38 -5.07 -10.80 -0.16
N LYS A 39 -5.98 -11.78 -0.16
CA LYS A 39 -7.23 -11.69 0.60
C LYS A 39 -6.95 -11.55 2.09
N ALA A 40 -6.06 -12.37 2.65
CA ALA A 40 -5.68 -12.30 4.05
C ALA A 40 -5.01 -10.98 4.41
N PHE A 41 -4.21 -10.42 3.50
CA PHE A 41 -3.63 -9.08 3.67
C PHE A 41 -4.72 -7.99 3.70
N ARG A 42 -5.66 -7.99 2.75
CA ARG A 42 -6.77 -7.02 2.72
C ARG A 42 -7.73 -7.16 3.90
N ASP A 43 -7.95 -8.37 4.39
CA ASP A 43 -8.75 -8.60 5.59
C ASP A 43 -8.04 -8.00 6.82
N TYR A 44 -6.72 -8.13 6.91
CA TYR A 44 -5.92 -7.50 7.96
C TYR A 44 -5.98 -5.96 7.91
N LEU A 45 -5.94 -5.33 6.72
CA LEU A 45 -6.10 -3.87 6.60
C LEU A 45 -7.41 -3.37 7.22
N LYS A 46 -8.51 -4.12 7.07
CA LYS A 46 -9.79 -3.78 7.71
C LYS A 46 -9.74 -3.89 9.24
N THR A 47 -8.90 -4.78 9.78
CA THR A 47 -8.71 -4.88 11.23
C THR A 47 -7.81 -3.76 11.76
N GLU A 48 -6.85 -3.31 10.97
CA GLU A 48 -5.90 -2.26 11.33
C GLU A 48 -6.54 -0.87 11.26
N PHE A 49 -7.19 -0.55 10.14
CA PHE A 49 -7.72 0.78 9.86
C PHE A 49 -9.23 0.92 10.08
N GLY A 50 -9.96 -0.19 10.25
CA GLY A 50 -11.41 -0.16 10.36
C GLY A 50 -12.08 0.28 9.05
N ASP A 51 -12.78 1.41 9.09
CA ASP A 51 -13.42 2.00 7.91
C ASP A 51 -12.37 2.76 7.08
N MET A 52 -12.10 2.26 5.87
CA MET A 52 -11.10 2.86 4.97
C MET A 52 -11.71 3.90 4.01
N SER A 53 -12.97 4.30 4.18
CA SER A 53 -13.65 5.25 3.29
C SER A 53 -12.99 6.63 3.22
N ASP A 54 -12.26 7.02 4.28
CA ASP A 54 -11.51 8.28 4.36
C ASP A 54 -10.11 8.21 3.73
N TYR A 55 -9.70 7.02 3.27
CA TYR A 55 -8.40 6.81 2.63
C TYR A 55 -8.52 6.80 1.11
N LYS A 56 -7.57 7.47 0.45
CA LYS A 56 -7.28 7.24 -0.96
C LYS A 56 -6.35 6.02 -1.07
N VAL A 57 -6.89 4.89 -1.50
CA VAL A 57 -6.15 3.64 -1.58
C VAL A 57 -5.45 3.52 -2.94
N ILE A 58 -4.11 3.51 -2.93
CA ILE A 58 -3.30 3.27 -4.13
C ILE A 58 -2.88 1.80 -4.13
N ASP A 59 -3.45 1.03 -5.06
CA ASP A 59 -3.26 -0.42 -5.11
C ASP A 59 -2.18 -0.82 -6.12
N LEU A 60 -0.99 -1.16 -5.61
CA LEU A 60 0.17 -1.55 -6.41
C LEU A 60 0.47 -3.06 -6.31
N ILE A 61 -0.42 -3.84 -5.69
CA ILE A 61 -0.21 -5.27 -5.45
C ILE A 61 0.06 -6.03 -6.76
N ALA A 62 -0.72 -5.73 -7.81
CA ALA A 62 -0.57 -6.35 -9.12
C ALA A 62 0.72 -5.95 -9.86
N GLN A 63 1.36 -4.84 -9.47
CA GLN A 63 2.60 -4.36 -10.07
C GLN A 63 3.84 -5.09 -9.51
N GLY A 64 3.69 -5.80 -8.38
CA GLY A 64 4.76 -6.59 -7.79
C GLY A 64 5.97 -5.74 -7.42
N ALA A 65 7.17 -6.30 -7.62
CA ALA A 65 8.44 -5.63 -7.36
C ALA A 65 8.64 -4.31 -8.13
N GLN A 66 7.92 -4.06 -9.24
CA GLN A 66 8.03 -2.81 -9.98
C GLN A 66 7.52 -1.61 -9.16
N ALA A 67 6.57 -1.85 -8.24
CA ALA A 67 6.02 -0.83 -7.36
C ALA A 67 7.09 -0.20 -6.44
N GLU A 68 8.15 -0.93 -6.12
CA GLU A 68 9.25 -0.44 -5.26
C GLU A 68 10.10 0.64 -5.94
N THR A 69 9.95 0.82 -7.25
CA THR A 69 10.68 1.84 -8.02
C THR A 69 9.95 3.18 -8.09
N LEU A 70 8.71 3.24 -7.63
CA LEU A 70 7.91 4.46 -7.62
C LEU A 70 8.37 5.36 -6.48
N ASP A 71 8.69 6.61 -6.82
CA ASP A 71 9.00 7.65 -5.85
C ASP A 71 7.74 8.37 -5.36
N ALA A 72 7.89 9.24 -4.37
CA ALA A 72 6.79 10.03 -3.81
C ALA A 72 6.01 10.82 -4.88
N LYS A 73 6.72 11.33 -5.90
CA LYS A 73 6.08 12.06 -7.00
C LYS A 73 5.19 11.13 -7.83
N ALA A 74 5.70 9.96 -8.22
CA ALA A 74 4.92 8.99 -8.98
C ALA A 74 3.70 8.49 -8.21
N LEU A 75 3.81 8.33 -6.88
CA LEU A 75 2.68 7.98 -6.01
C LEU A 75 1.65 9.11 -5.95
N ALA A 76 2.08 10.37 -5.86
CA ALA A 76 1.20 11.53 -5.91
C ALA A 76 0.46 11.63 -7.26
N ASP A 77 1.16 11.46 -8.38
CA ASP A 77 0.57 11.47 -9.72
C ASP A 77 -0.47 10.35 -9.91
N LEU A 78 -0.26 9.18 -9.30
CA LEU A 78 -1.25 8.08 -9.28
C LEU A 78 -2.47 8.42 -8.42
N ALA A 79 -2.26 9.08 -7.28
CA ALA A 79 -3.32 9.50 -6.37
C ALA A 79 -4.28 10.54 -6.97
N GLU A 80 -3.80 11.36 -7.92
CA GLU A 80 -4.64 12.32 -8.64
C GLU A 80 -5.60 11.66 -9.65
N GLN A 81 -5.35 10.39 -10.02
CA GLN A 81 -6.14 9.66 -11.01
C GLN A 81 -7.26 8.80 -10.40
N LEU A 82 -7.33 8.73 -9.06
CA LEU A 82 -8.31 7.97 -8.26
C LEU A 82 -9.47 8.85 -7.81
#